data_AF-A0A7L0CPQ7-F1
#
_entry.id   AF-A0A7L0CPQ7-F1
#
_cell.length_a   1.000
_cell.length_b   1.000
_cell.length_c   1.000
_cell.angle_alpha   90.00
_cell.angle_beta   90.00
_cell.angle_gamma   90.00
#
_symmetry.space_group_name_H-M   'P 1'
#
loop_
_entity.id
_entity.type
_entity.pdbx_description
1 polymer ?
#
loop_
_entity_poly.entity_id
_entity_poly.type
_entity_poly.pdbx_seq_one_letter_code
_entity_poly.pdbx_strand_id
1 'polypeptide(L)'
;CNCSDLGSVAGVRCDGGTGQCPCLEGYAGLRCETCAQGYYQELGGQRCHPCGCSPPGSLSPHCDDSGKCQCKGGVTGLKCDQCSDGYYSFNGTCEPCQCNNHSKTCNSSTGTCLHCQENTKGDHCELCKEGFYRSSQAAHACHRCPCSTVVSTGTCRIHPGETAPRCDKCRSGYTGLNCNRCDNGYYNSDSICVRCKCNGNVDPALSPAVCKPESGECLGCLYHTAGFHCQECEDGYVRAPEGTNCTKKEATPGPETRELTTSAPNASKATSFPTAVINSTLSPPTTQTTSPLSSSDNSTSAFADVSWTQFNIIILTVIIIVVVLLMGFVGAVYMYREYQNRKLNAPFWTIELKEDNISFSSYHDSIPNADVSGLLEDDGNEVAPNGQLTLTTPMHNFKA
;
A
#
# COMPACT_ATOMS: atom_id res chain seq x y z
N CYS A 1 47.56 63.33 1.66
CA CYS A 1 47.27 61.92 2.00
C CYS A 1 47.02 61.18 0.69
N ASN A 2 47.35 59.89 0.63
CA ASN A 2 47.30 59.09 -0.60
C ASN A 2 45.89 58.48 -0.79
N CYS A 3 44.87 59.32 -0.89
CA CYS A 3 43.46 58.92 -0.90
C CYS A 3 43.12 58.06 -2.14
N SER A 4 42.22 57.09 -2.00
CA SER A 4 41.73 56.23 -3.08
C SER A 4 40.90 57.03 -4.11
N ASP A 5 41.31 57.02 -5.37
CA ASP A 5 40.60 57.73 -6.47
C ASP A 5 39.19 57.18 -6.73
N LEU A 6 38.91 55.93 -6.34
CA LEU A 6 37.60 55.29 -6.48
C LEU A 6 36.71 55.45 -5.25
N GLY A 7 37.32 55.50 -4.05
CA GLY A 7 36.61 55.49 -2.78
C GLY A 7 36.51 56.85 -2.08
N SER A 8 37.20 57.88 -2.57
CA SER A 8 37.27 59.21 -1.94
C SER A 8 36.53 60.28 -2.74
N VAL A 9 36.05 61.32 -2.08
CA VAL A 9 35.41 62.47 -2.74
C VAL A 9 36.44 63.28 -3.54
N ALA A 10 36.25 63.34 -4.86
CA ALA A 10 37.17 64.02 -5.76
C ALA A 10 37.34 65.53 -5.43
N GLY A 11 38.59 66.01 -5.46
CA GLY A 11 38.93 67.42 -5.24
C GLY A 11 38.97 67.88 -3.78
N VAL A 12 38.56 67.06 -2.81
CA VAL A 12 38.60 67.40 -1.38
C VAL A 12 39.92 66.92 -0.77
N ARG A 13 40.57 67.77 0.03
CA ARG A 13 41.81 67.42 0.74
C ARG A 13 41.46 66.61 2.00
N CYS A 14 42.31 65.65 2.35
CA CYS A 14 42.23 64.94 3.62
C CYS A 14 42.34 65.88 4.83
N ASP A 15 41.82 65.43 5.97
CA ASP A 15 41.93 66.14 7.24
C ASP A 15 43.41 66.32 7.65
N GLY A 16 43.77 67.54 8.03
CA GLY A 16 45.16 67.93 8.29
C GLY A 16 45.74 67.45 9.63
N GLY A 17 44.90 67.02 10.58
CA GLY A 17 45.34 66.55 11.90
C GLY A 17 45.33 65.03 12.04
N THR A 18 44.34 64.37 11.42
CA THR A 18 44.13 62.91 11.48
C THR A 18 44.63 62.18 10.23
N GLY A 19 44.75 62.88 9.09
CA GLY A 19 45.10 62.28 7.79
C GLY A 19 43.96 61.55 7.09
N GLN A 20 42.75 61.53 7.68
CA GLN A 20 41.58 60.83 7.15
C GLN A 20 41.13 61.43 5.81
N CYS A 21 40.94 60.58 4.80
CA CYS A 21 40.33 60.96 3.53
C CYS A 21 38.79 60.97 3.62
N PRO A 22 38.09 61.89 2.94
CA PRO A 22 36.63 61.92 2.90
C PRO A 22 36.12 60.81 1.97
N CYS A 23 35.54 59.76 2.54
CA CYS A 23 35.09 58.58 1.78
C CYS A 23 33.70 58.76 1.17
N LEU A 24 33.51 58.14 0.01
CA LEU A 24 32.22 57.94 -0.64
C LEU A 24 31.42 56.84 0.08
N GLU A 25 30.10 56.84 -0.12
CA GLU A 25 29.24 55.79 0.43
C GLU A 25 29.69 54.39 -0.05
N GLY A 26 29.75 53.46 0.89
CA GLY A 26 30.25 52.10 0.66
C GLY A 26 31.77 51.92 0.84
N TYR A 27 32.55 52.98 1.04
CA TYR A 27 34.00 52.92 1.27
C TYR A 27 34.39 53.34 2.69
N ALA A 28 35.47 52.77 3.20
CA ALA A 28 36.02 53.00 4.54
C ALA A 28 37.55 52.85 4.57
N GLY A 29 38.14 53.04 5.74
CA GLY A 29 39.60 53.08 5.93
C GLY A 29 40.15 54.51 5.90
N LEU A 30 41.41 54.68 6.31
CA LEU A 30 42.06 55.99 6.42
C LEU A 30 42.17 56.68 5.04
N ARG A 31 42.26 55.88 3.98
CA ARG A 31 42.46 56.30 2.60
C ARG A 31 41.28 55.93 1.70
N CYS A 32 40.17 55.46 2.27
CA CYS A 32 38.99 54.96 1.55
C CYS A 32 39.31 53.76 0.65
N GLU A 33 40.16 52.87 1.15
CA GLU A 33 40.73 51.70 0.45
C GLU A 33 40.01 50.38 0.75
N THR A 34 39.20 50.32 1.82
CA THR A 34 38.37 49.15 2.16
C THR A 34 36.89 49.45 1.94
N CYS A 35 36.05 48.41 1.97
CA CYS A 35 34.60 48.61 1.97
C CYS A 35 34.06 48.93 3.36
N ALA A 36 33.02 49.77 3.41
CA ALA A 36 32.28 50.06 4.62
C ALA A 36 31.47 48.84 5.08
N GLN A 37 31.07 48.81 6.36
CA GLN A 37 30.21 47.75 6.87
C GLN A 37 28.89 47.66 6.08
N GLY A 38 28.48 46.45 5.71
CA GLY A 38 27.33 46.26 4.83
C GLY A 38 27.64 46.43 3.34
N TYR A 39 28.93 46.52 2.97
CA TYR A 39 29.43 46.44 1.60
C TYR A 39 30.56 45.41 1.50
N TYR A 40 30.73 44.80 0.32
CA TYR A 40 31.78 43.83 0.01
C TYR A 40 32.48 44.19 -1.31
N GLN A 41 33.67 43.65 -1.54
CA GLN A 41 34.44 43.84 -2.78
C GLN A 41 34.29 42.60 -3.66
N GLU A 42 33.80 42.76 -4.89
CA GLU A 42 33.66 41.65 -5.84
C GLU A 42 35.03 41.14 -6.30
N LEU A 43 35.17 39.82 -6.52
CA LEU A 43 36.45 39.21 -6.87
C LEU A 43 37.00 39.76 -8.21
N GLY A 44 38.17 40.42 -8.14
CA GLY A 44 38.79 41.09 -9.30
C GLY A 44 38.32 42.53 -9.53
N GLY A 45 37.36 43.02 -8.75
CA GLY A 45 36.92 44.42 -8.74
C GLY A 45 37.65 45.27 -7.70
N GLN A 46 37.60 46.60 -7.88
CA GLN A 46 38.03 47.58 -6.88
C GLN A 46 36.85 48.34 -6.25
N ARG A 47 35.62 48.05 -6.69
CA ARG A 47 34.41 48.75 -6.24
C ARG A 47 33.74 48.00 -5.10
N CYS A 48 33.18 48.75 -4.16
CA CYS A 48 32.39 48.21 -3.07
C CYS A 48 30.91 48.13 -3.47
N HIS A 49 30.32 46.94 -3.31
CA HIS A 49 28.91 46.66 -3.61
C HIS A 49 28.12 46.46 -2.32
N PRO A 50 26.89 46.98 -2.20
CA PRO A 50 26.08 46.80 -1.00
C PRO A 50 25.72 45.33 -0.79
N CYS A 51 25.77 44.86 0.46
CA CYS A 51 25.44 43.50 0.82
C CYS A 51 23.99 43.14 0.45
N GLY A 52 23.04 44.05 0.66
CA GLY A 52 21.64 43.85 0.25
C GLY A 52 20.92 42.71 0.98
N CYS A 53 21.31 42.40 2.21
CA CYS A 53 20.71 41.33 3.00
C CYS A 53 19.25 41.64 3.38
N SER A 54 18.35 40.67 3.19
CA SER A 54 16.93 40.74 3.53
C SER A 54 16.71 40.92 5.03
N PRO A 55 16.17 42.05 5.52
CA PRO A 55 15.95 42.28 6.96
C PRO A 55 15.10 41.22 7.69
N PRO A 56 13.99 40.67 7.12
CA PRO A 56 13.28 39.59 7.79
C PRO A 56 14.10 38.30 7.83
N GLY A 57 14.92 38.02 6.81
CA GLY A 57 15.62 36.75 6.65
C GLY A 57 17.06 36.66 7.17
N SER A 58 17.77 37.78 7.31
CA SER A 58 19.16 37.81 7.77
C SER A 58 19.31 38.15 9.27
N LEU A 59 20.40 37.70 9.87
CA LEU A 59 20.78 38.02 11.25
C LEU A 59 21.35 39.44 11.40
N SER A 60 21.96 39.97 10.33
CA SER A 60 22.51 41.32 10.26
C SER A 60 22.47 41.85 8.82
N PRO A 61 22.66 43.16 8.58
CA PRO A 61 22.80 43.71 7.23
C PRO A 61 24.18 43.44 6.59
N HIS A 62 25.08 42.75 7.30
CA HIS A 62 26.43 42.47 6.85
C HIS A 62 26.52 41.12 6.12
N CYS A 63 27.49 41.04 5.20
CA CYS A 63 27.82 39.87 4.41
C CYS A 63 29.31 39.57 4.52
N ASP A 64 29.71 38.37 4.11
CA ASP A 64 31.13 38.01 3.95
C ASP A 64 31.75 38.65 2.69
N ASP A 65 33.05 38.43 2.48
CA ASP A 65 33.80 38.96 1.33
C ASP A 65 33.25 38.45 -0.03
N SER A 66 32.47 37.36 -0.05
CA SER A 66 31.78 36.86 -1.25
C SER A 66 30.41 37.52 -1.50
N GLY A 67 30.00 38.44 -0.63
CA GLY A 67 28.70 39.11 -0.69
C GLY A 67 27.55 38.29 -0.11
N LYS A 68 27.83 37.17 0.56
CA LYS A 68 26.83 36.26 1.12
C LYS A 68 26.42 36.67 2.55
N CYS A 69 25.12 36.77 2.76
CA CYS A 69 24.54 37.19 4.02
C CYS A 69 24.45 36.04 5.05
N GLN A 70 24.47 36.37 6.35
CA GLN A 70 24.23 35.40 7.42
C GLN A 70 22.72 35.25 7.65
N CYS A 71 22.14 34.12 7.25
CA CYS A 71 20.69 33.88 7.31
C CYS A 71 20.22 33.35 8.67
N LYS A 72 18.98 33.67 9.03
CA LYS A 72 18.25 33.04 10.14
C LYS A 72 17.89 31.60 9.78
N GLY A 73 17.60 30.78 10.80
CA GLY A 73 17.06 29.43 10.59
C GLY A 73 15.76 29.47 9.79
N GLY A 74 15.59 28.55 8.85
CA GLY A 74 14.45 28.51 7.93
C GLY A 74 14.60 29.35 6.65
N VAL A 75 15.74 30.05 6.49
CA VAL A 75 15.99 30.98 5.38
C VAL A 75 17.29 30.63 4.67
N THR A 76 17.32 30.79 3.34
CA THR A 76 18.41 30.47 2.44
C THR A 76 18.55 31.54 1.34
N GLY A 77 19.48 31.31 0.41
CA GLY A 77 19.83 32.25 -0.67
C GLY A 77 20.96 33.21 -0.27
N LEU A 78 21.64 33.79 -1.26
CA LEU A 78 22.81 34.65 -1.05
C LEU A 78 22.45 35.93 -0.27
N LYS A 79 21.19 36.38 -0.36
CA LYS A 79 20.65 37.56 0.31
C LYS A 79 19.64 37.24 1.44
N CYS A 80 19.48 35.96 1.80
CA CYS A 80 18.50 35.48 2.79
C CYS A 80 17.05 35.86 2.44
N ASP A 81 16.72 35.78 1.16
CA ASP A 81 15.47 36.19 0.53
C ASP A 81 14.52 35.02 0.20
N GLN A 82 14.96 33.78 0.44
CA GLN A 82 14.24 32.55 0.09
C GLN A 82 14.06 31.68 1.32
N CYS A 83 12.93 30.97 1.44
CA CYS A 83 12.76 29.99 2.52
C CYS A 83 13.51 28.70 2.19
N SER A 84 14.13 28.08 3.20
CA SER A 84 14.80 26.79 3.03
C SER A 84 13.79 25.65 2.89
N ASP A 85 14.25 24.48 2.43
CA ASP A 85 13.42 23.27 2.41
C ASP A 85 12.80 23.00 3.80
N GLY A 86 11.51 22.63 3.80
CA GLY A 86 10.74 22.48 5.03
C GLY A 86 10.18 23.79 5.62
N TYR A 87 10.33 24.92 4.92
CA TYR A 87 9.75 26.21 5.28
C TYR A 87 9.00 26.85 4.09
N TYR A 88 8.03 27.71 4.38
CA TYR A 88 7.25 28.47 3.40
C TYR A 88 7.12 29.95 3.80
N SER A 89 6.90 30.81 2.82
CA SER A 89 6.76 32.25 3.02
C SER A 89 5.35 32.60 3.50
N PHE A 90 5.24 33.05 4.74
CA PHE A 90 4.04 33.60 5.34
C PHE A 90 4.29 35.05 5.75
N ASN A 91 3.53 36.00 5.19
CA ASN A 91 3.64 37.44 5.44
C ASN A 91 5.08 38.02 5.34
N GLY A 92 5.91 37.46 4.46
CA GLY A 92 7.31 37.90 4.26
C GLY A 92 8.32 37.32 5.27
N THR A 93 7.90 36.37 6.09
CA THR A 93 8.75 35.56 6.98
C THR A 93 8.66 34.09 6.62
N CYS A 94 9.69 33.30 6.92
CA CYS A 94 9.70 31.87 6.65
C CYS A 94 9.22 31.07 7.87
N GLU A 95 8.09 30.39 7.74
CA GLU A 95 7.52 29.50 8.77
C GLU A 95 7.71 28.02 8.41
N PRO A 96 7.86 27.12 9.38
CA PRO A 96 8.03 25.69 9.12
C PRO A 96 6.75 25.07 8.55
N CYS A 97 6.89 24.12 7.63
CA CYS A 97 5.78 23.38 7.01
C CYS A 97 4.93 22.63 8.05
N GLN A 98 3.62 22.87 8.09
CA GLN A 98 2.70 22.30 9.07
C GLN A 98 2.02 21.00 8.59
N CYS A 99 2.80 19.98 8.24
CA CYS A 99 2.31 18.78 7.53
C CYS A 99 1.84 17.62 8.44
N ASN A 100 1.36 17.91 9.66
CA ASN A 100 0.92 16.90 10.65
C ASN A 100 1.94 15.75 10.88
N ASN A 101 3.24 16.02 10.71
CA ASN A 101 4.33 15.02 10.73
C ASN A 101 4.27 13.94 9.63
N HIS A 102 3.33 14.01 8.68
CA HIS A 102 3.22 13.09 7.53
C HIS A 102 3.93 13.60 6.27
N SER A 103 4.58 14.76 6.34
CA SER A 103 5.62 15.20 5.39
C SER A 103 6.61 16.14 6.09
N LYS A 104 7.80 16.29 5.49
CA LYS A 104 8.83 17.28 5.89
C LYS A 104 8.98 18.42 4.88
N THR A 105 8.27 18.36 3.75
CA THR A 105 8.40 19.30 2.64
C THR A 105 7.04 19.83 2.22
N CYS A 106 6.99 21.14 1.96
CA CYS A 106 5.82 21.82 1.43
C CYS A 106 6.24 22.80 0.32
N ASN A 107 5.26 23.31 -0.41
CA ASN A 107 5.46 24.37 -1.38
C ASN A 107 5.89 25.67 -0.65
N SER A 108 7.00 26.26 -1.08
CA SER A 108 7.63 27.41 -0.41
C SER A 108 6.84 28.73 -0.50
N SER A 109 5.81 28.84 -1.33
CA SER A 109 4.93 30.01 -1.42
C SER A 109 3.52 29.79 -0.89
N THR A 110 3.00 28.55 -0.90
CA THR A 110 1.63 28.25 -0.43
C THR A 110 1.55 27.51 0.90
N GLY A 111 2.65 26.93 1.39
CA GLY A 111 2.66 26.06 2.58
C GLY A 111 2.06 24.67 2.35
N THR A 112 1.51 24.39 1.16
CA THR A 112 0.86 23.12 0.82
C THR A 112 1.85 21.95 0.84
N CYS A 113 1.58 20.95 1.66
CA CYS A 113 2.44 19.80 1.90
C CYS A 113 2.58 18.90 0.68
N LEU A 114 3.82 18.46 0.41
CA LEU A 114 4.17 17.62 -0.72
C LEU A 114 4.35 16.17 -0.24
N HIS A 115 3.95 15.21 -1.08
CA HIS A 115 4.19 13.77 -0.87
C HIS A 115 3.71 13.22 0.50
N CYS A 116 2.49 13.58 0.92
CA CYS A 116 1.86 13.08 2.15
C CYS A 116 1.96 11.54 2.30
N GLN A 117 2.64 11.14 3.37
CA GLN A 117 2.97 9.75 3.73
C GLN A 117 1.82 9.08 4.50
N GLU A 118 2.00 7.83 4.93
CA GLU A 118 1.09 7.13 5.86
C GLU A 118 -0.40 7.10 5.42
N ASN A 119 -0.65 7.13 4.12
CA ASN A 119 -1.98 7.20 3.50
C ASN A 119 -2.79 8.47 3.86
N THR A 120 -2.11 9.60 4.06
CA THR A 120 -2.75 10.92 4.28
C THR A 120 -2.86 11.79 3.01
N LYS A 121 -3.77 12.75 3.01
CA LYS A 121 -4.02 13.75 1.95
C LYS A 121 -4.54 15.06 2.57
N GLY A 122 -4.78 16.07 1.73
CA GLY A 122 -5.13 17.42 2.18
C GLY A 122 -3.91 18.33 2.18
N ASP A 123 -4.13 19.65 2.30
CA ASP A 123 -3.07 20.65 2.14
C ASP A 123 -2.01 20.58 3.24
N HIS A 124 -2.36 20.00 4.39
CA HIS A 124 -1.52 19.81 5.56
C HIS A 124 -1.36 18.32 5.92
N CYS A 125 -1.67 17.42 4.98
CA CYS A 125 -1.77 15.97 5.21
C CYS A 125 -2.76 15.59 6.35
N GLU A 126 -3.79 16.40 6.55
CA GLU A 126 -4.71 16.35 7.69
C GLU A 126 -5.89 15.38 7.52
N LEU A 127 -6.07 14.80 6.33
CA LEU A 127 -7.14 13.85 5.98
C LEU A 127 -6.58 12.48 5.61
N CYS A 128 -7.38 11.42 5.67
CA CYS A 128 -7.01 10.11 5.13
C CYS A 128 -7.34 9.99 3.64
N LYS A 129 -6.53 9.23 2.89
CA LYS A 129 -6.81 8.81 1.51
C LYS A 129 -8.06 7.93 1.46
N GLU A 130 -8.63 7.79 0.27
CA GLU A 130 -9.85 6.99 0.08
C GLU A 130 -9.61 5.51 0.39
N GLY A 131 -10.58 4.88 1.04
CA GLY A 131 -10.42 3.54 1.60
C GLY A 131 -9.60 3.48 2.89
N PHE A 132 -9.31 4.63 3.52
CA PHE A 132 -8.72 4.74 4.85
C PHE A 132 -9.56 5.65 5.76
N TYR A 133 -9.51 5.39 7.07
CA TYR A 133 -10.17 6.17 8.11
C TYR A 133 -9.19 6.48 9.24
N ARG A 134 -9.41 7.60 9.94
CA ARG A 134 -8.64 7.97 11.14
C ARG A 134 -9.22 7.26 12.35
N SER A 135 -8.39 6.51 13.09
CA SER A 135 -8.79 5.96 14.39
C SER A 135 -8.63 7.01 15.49
N SER A 136 -9.48 6.98 16.51
CA SER A 136 -9.39 7.82 17.70
C SER A 136 -8.34 7.32 18.71
N GLN A 137 -7.82 6.11 18.53
CA GLN A 137 -7.02 5.39 19.55
C GLN A 137 -5.51 5.40 19.27
N ALA A 138 -5.06 5.77 18.07
CA ALA A 138 -3.66 5.70 17.66
C ALA A 138 -3.24 6.91 16.81
N ALA A 139 -2.46 7.81 17.41
CA ALA A 139 -1.56 8.79 16.77
C ALA A 139 -2.05 9.46 15.46
N HIS A 140 -3.34 9.78 15.35
CA HIS A 140 -3.98 10.33 14.13
C HIS A 140 -3.84 9.49 12.85
N ALA A 141 -3.36 8.25 12.95
CA ALA A 141 -2.98 7.39 11.83
C ALA A 141 -4.17 6.94 10.96
N CYS A 142 -3.91 6.76 9.67
CA CYS A 142 -4.90 6.33 8.69
C CYS A 142 -4.90 4.80 8.52
N HIS A 143 -5.90 4.16 9.10
CA HIS A 143 -6.12 2.71 9.00
C HIS A 143 -6.97 2.37 7.78
N ARG A 144 -6.72 1.21 7.15
CA ARG A 144 -7.50 0.74 6.01
C ARG A 144 -8.94 0.42 6.42
N CYS A 145 -9.91 0.86 5.63
CA CYS A 145 -11.32 0.51 5.81
C CYS A 145 -11.52 -1.03 5.75
N PRO A 146 -12.29 -1.63 6.67
CA PRO A 146 -12.61 -3.07 6.66
C PRO A 146 -13.72 -3.39 5.63
N CYS A 147 -13.60 -2.83 4.43
CA CYS A 147 -14.61 -2.82 3.38
C CYS A 147 -14.01 -3.40 2.08
N SER A 148 -14.53 -4.53 1.61
CA SER A 148 -14.08 -5.10 0.33
C SER A 148 -14.67 -4.32 -0.84
N THR A 149 -13.84 -3.92 -1.80
CA THR A 149 -14.23 -3.20 -3.03
C THR A 149 -15.10 -4.04 -3.97
N VAL A 150 -15.12 -5.37 -3.78
CA VAL A 150 -15.95 -6.31 -4.56
C VAL A 150 -17.41 -6.29 -4.09
N VAL A 151 -17.64 -6.07 -2.79
CA VAL A 151 -18.98 -6.15 -2.14
C VAL A 151 -19.51 -4.79 -1.66
N SER A 152 -18.68 -3.75 -1.67
CA SER A 152 -18.99 -2.38 -1.25
C SER A 152 -18.30 -1.36 -2.15
N THR A 153 -18.36 -0.07 -1.78
CA THR A 153 -17.50 0.99 -2.36
C THR A 153 -16.04 0.91 -1.94
N GLY A 154 -15.71 0.16 -0.88
CA GLY A 154 -14.38 0.15 -0.26
C GLY A 154 -14.07 1.36 0.64
N THR A 155 -14.99 2.33 0.72
CA THR A 155 -14.89 3.53 1.58
C THR A 155 -15.71 3.37 2.85
N CYS A 156 -15.28 4.03 3.94
CA CYS A 156 -15.91 3.91 5.26
C CYS A 156 -15.80 5.18 6.09
N ARG A 157 -16.68 5.32 7.09
CA ARG A 157 -16.71 6.43 8.06
C ARG A 157 -17.07 5.91 9.44
N ILE A 158 -16.58 6.57 10.48
CA ILE A 158 -17.04 6.35 11.86
C ILE A 158 -18.22 7.31 12.11
N HIS A 159 -19.36 6.79 12.59
CA HIS A 159 -20.49 7.64 12.98
C HIS A 159 -20.37 8.10 14.45
N PRO A 160 -20.99 9.24 14.83
CA PRO A 160 -20.97 9.72 16.21
C PRO A 160 -21.49 8.66 17.19
N GLY A 161 -20.68 8.30 18.19
CA GLY A 161 -21.00 7.27 19.18
C GLY A 161 -20.58 5.83 18.80
N GLU A 162 -20.12 5.60 17.56
CA GLU A 162 -19.53 4.32 17.14
C GLU A 162 -18.00 4.34 17.32
N THR A 163 -17.39 3.22 17.69
CA THR A 163 -15.92 3.05 17.79
C THR A 163 -15.32 2.36 16.57
N ALA A 164 -16.15 1.72 15.75
CA ALA A 164 -15.75 1.03 14.53
C ALA A 164 -16.24 1.80 13.29
N PRO A 165 -15.51 1.76 12.16
CA PRO A 165 -15.98 2.33 10.91
C PRO A 165 -17.07 1.47 10.26
N ARG A 166 -18.01 2.10 9.58
CA ARG A 166 -19.03 1.49 8.72
C ARG A 166 -18.76 1.82 7.26
N CYS A 167 -18.93 0.85 6.35
CA CYS A 167 -18.79 1.09 4.92
C CYS A 167 -19.87 2.05 4.42
N ASP A 168 -19.52 2.97 3.52
CA ASP A 168 -20.44 4.01 3.02
C ASP A 168 -21.64 3.43 2.26
N LYS A 169 -21.41 2.38 1.46
CA LYS A 169 -22.46 1.73 0.66
C LYS A 169 -22.08 0.29 0.32
N CYS A 170 -22.95 -0.66 0.70
CA CYS A 170 -22.91 -2.03 0.23
C CYS A 170 -23.48 -2.15 -1.20
N ARG A 171 -23.00 -3.13 -1.96
CA ARG A 171 -23.58 -3.51 -3.25
C ARG A 171 -24.83 -4.35 -3.03
N SER A 172 -25.66 -4.48 -4.07
CA SER A 172 -26.92 -5.23 -3.99
C SER A 172 -26.67 -6.67 -3.53
N GLY A 173 -27.46 -7.13 -2.56
CA GLY A 173 -27.33 -8.44 -1.93
C GLY A 173 -26.37 -8.51 -0.73
N TYR A 174 -25.69 -7.42 -0.38
CA TYR A 174 -24.77 -7.35 0.76
C TYR A 174 -25.25 -6.34 1.82
N THR A 175 -25.04 -6.68 3.10
CA THR A 175 -25.48 -5.90 4.26
C THR A 175 -24.50 -6.01 5.45
N GLY A 176 -24.79 -5.29 6.52
CA GLY A 176 -23.95 -5.19 7.72
C GLY A 176 -22.85 -4.11 7.64
N LEU A 177 -22.19 -3.84 8.77
CA LEU A 177 -21.21 -2.75 8.91
C LEU A 177 -20.07 -2.80 7.87
N ASN A 178 -19.62 -4.01 7.56
CA ASN A 178 -18.50 -4.28 6.66
C ASN A 178 -18.94 -4.81 5.27
N CYS A 179 -20.26 -4.81 4.99
CA CYS A 179 -20.87 -5.40 3.79
C CYS A 179 -20.51 -6.88 3.56
N ASN A 180 -20.29 -7.63 4.65
CA ASN A 180 -19.81 -9.02 4.64
C ASN A 180 -20.90 -10.06 4.91
N ARG A 181 -22.17 -9.65 4.98
CA ARG A 181 -23.33 -10.54 5.19
C ARG A 181 -24.26 -10.44 4.00
N CYS A 182 -25.00 -11.49 3.70
CA CYS A 182 -26.03 -11.43 2.67
C CYS A 182 -27.29 -10.74 3.17
N ASP A 183 -27.87 -9.93 2.29
CA ASP A 183 -29.12 -9.21 2.52
C ASP A 183 -30.34 -10.13 2.34
N ASN A 184 -31.53 -9.69 2.76
CA ASN A 184 -32.74 -10.51 2.67
C ASN A 184 -33.07 -10.87 1.21
N GLY A 185 -33.39 -12.14 0.96
CA GLY A 185 -33.54 -12.69 -0.40
C GLY A 185 -32.22 -13.04 -1.09
N TYR A 186 -31.10 -13.09 -0.37
CA TYR A 186 -29.82 -13.59 -0.83
C TYR A 186 -29.26 -14.63 0.14
N TYR A 187 -28.53 -15.60 -0.39
CA TYR A 187 -27.83 -16.64 0.37
C TYR A 187 -26.33 -16.64 0.01
N ASN A 188 -25.50 -17.16 0.90
CA ASN A 188 -24.06 -17.28 0.70
C ASN A 188 -23.75 -18.52 -0.15
N SER A 189 -23.10 -18.31 -1.29
CA SER A 189 -22.44 -19.36 -2.07
C SER A 189 -20.98 -18.93 -2.24
N ASP A 190 -20.04 -19.66 -1.65
CA ASP A 190 -18.59 -19.42 -1.77
C ASP A 190 -18.16 -17.96 -1.46
N SER A 191 -18.71 -17.38 -0.39
CA SER A 191 -18.52 -15.98 0.04
C SER A 191 -19.12 -14.92 -0.90
N ILE A 192 -19.96 -15.31 -1.86
CA ILE A 192 -20.71 -14.44 -2.76
C ILE A 192 -22.20 -14.53 -2.40
N CYS A 193 -22.86 -13.38 -2.28
CA CYS A 193 -24.29 -13.34 -2.01
C CYS A 193 -25.11 -13.51 -3.29
N VAL A 194 -25.71 -14.69 -3.46
CA VAL A 194 -26.51 -15.09 -4.61
C VAL A 194 -27.99 -14.87 -4.31
N ARG A 195 -28.74 -14.29 -5.26
CA ARG A 195 -30.17 -14.02 -5.08
C ARG A 195 -30.97 -15.32 -5.06
N CYS A 196 -31.82 -15.48 -4.06
CA CYS A 196 -32.75 -16.60 -3.93
C CYS A 196 -33.80 -16.58 -5.04
N LYS A 197 -34.08 -17.76 -5.61
CA LYS A 197 -35.02 -17.96 -6.70
C LYS A 197 -36.19 -18.81 -6.21
N CYS A 198 -37.26 -18.16 -5.74
CA CYS A 198 -38.43 -18.83 -5.16
C CYS A 198 -39.64 -18.87 -6.11
N ASN A 199 -39.40 -18.86 -7.44
CA ASN A 199 -40.40 -18.87 -8.51
C ASN A 199 -41.53 -17.81 -8.43
N GLY A 200 -41.35 -16.75 -7.62
CA GLY A 200 -42.38 -15.74 -7.35
C GLY A 200 -43.40 -16.16 -6.29
N ASN A 201 -43.26 -17.36 -5.70
CA ASN A 201 -44.17 -17.93 -4.71
C ASN A 201 -43.78 -17.57 -3.27
N VAL A 202 -43.05 -16.48 -3.04
CA VAL A 202 -42.72 -15.94 -1.71
C VAL A 202 -42.84 -14.43 -1.75
N ASP A 203 -43.59 -13.86 -0.81
CA ASP A 203 -43.75 -12.40 -0.67
C ASP A 203 -42.77 -11.86 0.40
N PRO A 204 -41.79 -11.00 0.03
CA PRO A 204 -40.87 -10.37 0.98
C PRO A 204 -41.53 -9.43 2.00
N ALA A 205 -42.79 -9.00 1.79
CA ALA A 205 -43.53 -8.17 2.74
C ALA A 205 -44.26 -9.00 3.82
N LEU A 206 -44.60 -10.26 3.54
CA LEU A 206 -45.23 -11.18 4.52
C LEU A 206 -44.23 -12.14 5.19
N SER A 207 -43.09 -12.41 4.56
CA SER A 207 -42.06 -13.31 5.10
C SER A 207 -40.94 -12.54 5.81
N PRO A 208 -40.54 -12.89 7.06
CA PRO A 208 -39.41 -12.27 7.73
C PRO A 208 -38.07 -12.51 7.01
N ALA A 209 -37.96 -13.62 6.29
CA ALA A 209 -36.84 -13.97 5.43
C ALA A 209 -37.35 -14.77 4.24
N VAL A 210 -36.91 -14.41 3.03
CA VAL A 210 -37.32 -15.08 1.77
C VAL A 210 -36.72 -16.48 1.61
N CYS A 211 -35.56 -16.73 2.20
CA CYS A 211 -34.80 -17.97 2.08
C CYS A 211 -33.79 -18.14 3.23
N LYS A 212 -33.28 -19.36 3.42
CA LYS A 212 -32.21 -19.67 4.38
C LYS A 212 -30.87 -19.09 3.92
N PRO A 213 -30.14 -18.31 4.74
CA PRO A 213 -28.90 -17.65 4.31
C PRO A 213 -27.75 -18.59 3.90
N GLU A 214 -27.72 -19.82 4.41
CA GLU A 214 -26.62 -20.77 4.16
C GLU A 214 -26.90 -21.75 3.01
N SER A 215 -28.17 -21.97 2.65
CA SER A 215 -28.55 -22.93 1.60
C SER A 215 -29.26 -22.30 0.40
N GLY A 216 -29.94 -21.17 0.56
CA GLY A 216 -30.81 -20.60 -0.47
C GLY A 216 -32.18 -21.26 -0.61
N GLU A 217 -32.49 -22.24 0.26
CA GLU A 217 -33.81 -22.87 0.36
C GLU A 217 -34.87 -21.84 0.73
N CYS A 218 -35.92 -21.74 -0.06
CA CYS A 218 -36.97 -20.75 0.10
C CYS A 218 -37.83 -21.00 1.34
N LEU A 219 -38.27 -19.91 1.98
CA LEU A 219 -39.06 -19.93 3.21
C LEU A 219 -40.42 -19.26 2.98
N GLY A 220 -41.47 -19.81 3.58
CA GLY A 220 -42.82 -19.23 3.49
C GLY A 220 -43.42 -19.31 2.07
N CYS A 221 -43.27 -20.46 1.41
CA CYS A 221 -43.90 -20.73 0.11
C CYS A 221 -45.43 -20.49 0.18
N LEU A 222 -45.92 -19.62 -0.70
CA LEU A 222 -47.33 -19.26 -0.85
C LEU A 222 -48.04 -20.20 -1.83
N TYR A 223 -49.35 -20.02 -2.00
CA TYR A 223 -50.14 -20.71 -3.04
C TYR A 223 -50.12 -22.25 -2.98
N HIS A 224 -49.95 -22.81 -1.78
CA HIS A 224 -49.79 -24.27 -1.56
C HIS A 224 -48.65 -24.87 -2.38
N THR A 225 -47.54 -24.13 -2.48
CA THR A 225 -46.30 -24.60 -3.11
C THR A 225 -45.28 -25.07 -2.08
N ALA A 226 -44.40 -25.96 -2.52
CA ALA A 226 -43.38 -26.62 -1.69
C ALA A 226 -42.09 -26.85 -2.51
N GLY A 227 -41.11 -27.49 -1.86
CA GLY A 227 -39.79 -27.74 -2.45
C GLY A 227 -38.82 -26.56 -2.32
N PHE A 228 -37.55 -26.81 -2.58
CA PHE A 228 -36.42 -25.92 -2.29
C PHE A 228 -36.53 -24.51 -2.91
N HIS A 229 -37.21 -24.37 -4.04
CA HIS A 229 -37.48 -23.12 -4.75
C HIS A 229 -38.98 -22.78 -4.83
N CYS A 230 -39.83 -23.37 -3.98
CA CYS A 230 -41.29 -23.29 -4.05
C CYS A 230 -41.83 -23.68 -5.45
N GLN A 231 -41.23 -24.69 -6.09
CA GLN A 231 -41.53 -25.12 -7.47
C GLN A 231 -42.57 -26.25 -7.58
N GLU A 232 -42.76 -27.00 -6.49
CA GLU A 232 -43.67 -28.14 -6.39
C GLU A 232 -44.98 -27.72 -5.71
N CYS A 233 -46.01 -28.55 -5.77
CA CYS A 233 -47.21 -28.36 -4.95
C CYS A 233 -47.03 -29.09 -3.62
N GLU A 234 -47.61 -28.53 -2.56
CA GLU A 234 -47.69 -29.15 -1.22
C GLU A 234 -48.46 -30.49 -1.29
N ASP A 235 -48.16 -31.40 -0.36
CA ASP A 235 -48.79 -32.73 -0.34
C ASP A 235 -50.33 -32.63 -0.32
N GLY A 236 -50.97 -33.32 -1.27
CA GLY A 236 -52.42 -33.26 -1.48
C GLY A 236 -52.89 -32.16 -2.44
N TYR A 237 -51.99 -31.37 -3.02
CA TYR A 237 -52.28 -30.41 -4.09
C TYR A 237 -51.65 -30.85 -5.43
N VAL A 238 -52.24 -30.40 -6.53
CA VAL A 238 -51.79 -30.62 -7.91
C VAL A 238 -51.81 -29.30 -8.67
N ARG A 239 -50.92 -29.13 -9.65
CA ARG A 239 -50.88 -27.89 -10.45
C ARG A 239 -52.13 -27.80 -11.32
N ALA A 240 -52.81 -26.65 -11.32
CA ALA A 240 -53.96 -26.43 -12.18
C ALA A 240 -53.57 -26.52 -13.67
N PRO A 241 -54.43 -27.08 -14.55
CA PRO A 241 -54.09 -27.27 -15.97
C PRO A 241 -53.84 -25.97 -16.74
N GLU A 242 -54.27 -24.83 -16.22
CA GLU A 242 -54.25 -23.52 -16.89
C GLU A 242 -53.46 -22.45 -16.09
N GLY A 243 -52.68 -22.82 -15.07
CA GLY A 243 -51.97 -21.84 -14.25
C GLY A 243 -50.82 -22.38 -13.39
N THR A 244 -50.08 -21.45 -12.77
CA THR A 244 -49.01 -21.73 -11.81
C THR A 244 -49.51 -22.11 -10.41
N ASN A 245 -50.81 -21.94 -10.15
CA ASN A 245 -51.42 -22.11 -8.83
C ASN A 245 -51.70 -23.61 -8.52
N CYS A 246 -51.50 -24.02 -7.27
CA CYS A 246 -51.73 -25.39 -6.83
C CYS A 246 -53.16 -25.54 -6.26
N THR A 247 -53.93 -26.47 -6.83
CA THR A 247 -55.31 -26.78 -6.43
C THR A 247 -55.37 -28.10 -5.68
N LYS A 248 -56.27 -28.20 -4.69
CA LYS A 248 -56.40 -29.42 -3.88
C LYS A 248 -56.82 -30.59 -4.76
N LYS A 249 -56.15 -31.74 -4.63
CA LYS A 249 -56.47 -32.96 -5.35
C LYS A 249 -57.83 -33.46 -4.89
N GLU A 250 -58.83 -33.44 -5.77
CA GLU A 250 -60.11 -34.06 -5.48
C GLU A 250 -59.92 -35.57 -5.31
N ALA A 251 -60.37 -36.10 -4.17
CA ALA A 251 -60.39 -37.52 -3.93
C ALA A 251 -61.56 -38.13 -4.71
N THR A 252 -61.31 -38.57 -5.94
CA THR A 252 -62.24 -39.46 -6.64
C THR A 252 -62.38 -40.74 -5.78
N PRO A 253 -63.60 -41.13 -5.35
CA PRO A 253 -63.79 -42.36 -4.59
C PRO A 253 -63.60 -43.57 -5.51
N GLY A 254 -62.35 -44.00 -5.66
CA GLY A 254 -62.03 -45.34 -6.15
C GLY A 254 -62.52 -46.38 -5.13
N PRO A 255 -62.97 -47.56 -5.59
CA PRO A 255 -63.62 -48.54 -4.71
C PRO A 255 -62.67 -49.02 -3.61
N GLU A 256 -63.21 -49.14 -2.38
CA GLU A 256 -62.48 -49.71 -1.24
C GLU A 256 -61.94 -51.10 -1.59
N THR A 257 -60.62 -51.25 -1.56
CA THR A 257 -60.02 -52.55 -1.22
C THR A 257 -59.44 -52.41 0.18
N ARG A 258 -60.19 -52.90 1.17
CA ARG A 258 -59.73 -52.98 2.55
C ARG A 258 -58.57 -53.97 2.67
N GLU A 259 -57.35 -53.47 2.83
CA GLU A 259 -56.34 -54.19 3.60
C GLU A 259 -56.10 -53.45 4.92
N LEU A 260 -56.53 -54.10 6.00
CA LEU A 260 -56.49 -53.60 7.35
C LEU A 260 -55.16 -54.04 7.99
N THR A 261 -54.18 -53.13 8.10
CA THR A 261 -53.05 -53.33 9.02
C THR A 261 -52.87 -52.14 9.95
N THR A 262 -52.97 -52.44 11.24
CA THR A 262 -53.12 -51.48 12.34
C THR A 262 -51.82 -50.73 12.67
N SER A 263 -51.88 -49.40 12.73
CA SER A 263 -50.94 -48.55 13.48
C SER A 263 -51.43 -48.41 14.94
N ALA A 264 -50.65 -48.18 15.99
CA ALA A 264 -49.29 -47.64 16.18
C ALA A 264 -48.81 -48.08 17.60
N PRO A 265 -47.96 -47.34 18.36
CA PRO A 265 -46.84 -46.45 18.01
C PRO A 265 -45.52 -46.85 18.74
N ASN A 266 -44.38 -46.25 18.36
CA ASN A 266 -43.51 -45.65 19.37
C ASN A 266 -42.49 -44.64 18.81
N ALA A 267 -42.14 -43.67 19.64
CA ALA A 267 -41.21 -42.59 19.30
C ALA A 267 -39.75 -42.92 19.66
N SER A 268 -38.85 -42.01 19.26
CA SER A 268 -37.48 -41.86 19.75
C SER A 268 -36.42 -42.84 19.23
N LYS A 269 -35.58 -42.36 18.30
CA LYS A 269 -34.13 -42.57 18.45
C LYS A 269 -33.29 -41.49 17.77
N ALA A 270 -32.36 -40.93 18.55
CA ALA A 270 -31.25 -40.13 18.03
C ALA A 270 -30.24 -41.03 17.32
N THR A 271 -29.62 -40.54 16.25
CA THR A 271 -28.57 -41.26 15.53
C THR A 271 -27.20 -40.75 15.97
N SER A 272 -26.58 -41.45 16.91
CA SER A 272 -25.16 -41.33 17.23
C SER A 272 -24.34 -42.27 16.35
N PHE A 273 -23.25 -41.76 15.76
CA PHE A 273 -22.24 -42.56 15.06
C PHE A 273 -21.59 -43.61 16.00
N PRO A 274 -21.06 -44.71 15.43
CA PRO A 274 -19.64 -44.96 15.63
C PRO A 274 -18.86 -45.39 14.37
N THR A 275 -17.54 -45.32 14.50
CA THR A 275 -16.52 -45.49 13.46
C THR A 275 -15.93 -46.92 13.41
N ALA A 276 -15.70 -47.47 12.20
CA ALA A 276 -14.59 -48.39 11.82
C ALA A 276 -14.86 -48.84 10.35
N VAL A 277 -14.10 -48.43 9.33
CA VAL A 277 -12.74 -48.87 8.93
C VAL A 277 -12.63 -50.39 8.69
N ILE A 278 -12.43 -50.79 7.42
CA ILE A 278 -11.31 -51.62 6.93
C ILE A 278 -11.30 -51.63 5.38
N ASN A 279 -10.26 -50.99 4.84
CA ASN A 279 -9.41 -51.36 3.69
C ASN A 279 -9.86 -52.31 2.54
N SER A 280 -9.46 -51.86 1.32
CA SER A 280 -8.68 -52.61 0.31
C SER A 280 -9.33 -53.21 -0.97
N THR A 281 -9.04 -52.48 -2.06
CA THR A 281 -8.37 -52.94 -3.31
C THR A 281 -9.08 -53.71 -4.46
N LEU A 282 -8.73 -53.22 -5.66
CA LEU A 282 -8.53 -53.88 -6.97
C LEU A 282 -9.70 -54.05 -7.98
N SER A 283 -9.58 -53.24 -9.05
CA SER A 283 -9.66 -53.58 -10.50
C SER A 283 -10.93 -54.19 -11.15
N PRO A 284 -11.41 -53.64 -12.29
CA PRO A 284 -12.45 -54.24 -13.13
C PRO A 284 -11.88 -55.08 -14.30
N PRO A 285 -12.57 -56.15 -14.76
CA PRO A 285 -12.27 -56.86 -16.00
C PRO A 285 -13.18 -56.47 -17.20
N THR A 286 -12.74 -56.84 -18.40
CA THR A 286 -13.25 -56.47 -19.74
C THR A 286 -14.04 -57.56 -20.46
N THR A 287 -15.05 -57.17 -21.26
CA THR A 287 -15.56 -57.86 -22.49
C THR A 287 -16.49 -56.86 -23.24
N GLN A 288 -16.34 -56.46 -24.52
CA GLN A 288 -16.37 -57.20 -25.80
C GLN A 288 -17.71 -57.94 -26.07
N THR A 289 -18.35 -57.93 -27.25
CA THR A 289 -18.15 -57.25 -28.57
C THR A 289 -19.50 -57.30 -29.34
N THR A 290 -19.84 -56.40 -30.28
CA THR A 290 -19.96 -56.60 -31.77
C THR A 290 -20.67 -55.38 -32.43
N SER A 291 -20.59 -55.22 -33.76
CA SER A 291 -21.36 -54.26 -34.58
C SER A 291 -22.03 -54.95 -35.78
N PRO A 292 -22.88 -54.27 -36.57
CA PRO A 292 -22.79 -54.41 -38.03
C PRO A 292 -22.67 -53.09 -38.80
N LEU A 293 -22.35 -53.23 -40.09
CA LEU A 293 -21.77 -52.25 -41.01
C LEU A 293 -22.78 -51.77 -42.08
N SER A 294 -22.71 -50.51 -42.51
CA SER A 294 -22.88 -50.14 -43.94
C SER A 294 -22.35 -48.74 -44.30
N SER A 295 -21.35 -48.68 -45.21
CA SER A 295 -21.17 -47.76 -46.36
C SER A 295 -21.71 -46.30 -46.32
N SER A 296 -21.02 -45.27 -46.82
CA SER A 296 -19.77 -45.23 -47.62
C SER A 296 -19.22 -43.79 -47.78
N ASP A 297 -17.88 -43.68 -47.84
CA ASP A 297 -16.98 -42.70 -48.51
C ASP A 297 -17.56 -41.37 -49.06
N ASN A 298 -16.92 -40.20 -48.94
CA ASN A 298 -15.52 -39.89 -49.23
C ASN A 298 -15.19 -38.39 -48.95
N SER A 299 -14.05 -38.07 -48.31
CA SER A 299 -13.12 -36.95 -48.66
C SER A 299 -12.23 -36.50 -47.49
N THR A 300 -11.08 -37.17 -47.36
CA THR A 300 -9.79 -36.67 -46.87
C THR A 300 -9.69 -35.29 -46.17
N SER A 301 -9.38 -35.32 -44.87
CA SER A 301 -8.18 -34.67 -44.35
C SER A 301 -7.44 -35.65 -43.43
N ALA A 302 -6.32 -36.20 -43.89
CA ALA A 302 -5.57 -37.20 -43.15
C ALA A 302 -4.84 -36.53 -41.97
N PHE A 303 -5.40 -36.66 -40.77
CA PHE A 303 -4.60 -36.56 -39.55
C PHE A 303 -3.61 -37.72 -39.59
N ALA A 304 -2.32 -37.41 -39.64
CA ALA A 304 -1.31 -38.43 -39.42
C ALA A 304 -1.48 -38.94 -37.98
N ASP A 305 -1.73 -40.25 -37.82
CA ASP A 305 -1.83 -40.89 -36.51
C ASP A 305 -0.48 -40.79 -35.78
N VAL A 306 -0.31 -39.72 -35.02
CA VAL A 306 0.85 -39.47 -34.18
C VAL A 306 0.92 -40.61 -33.17
N SER A 307 1.90 -41.50 -33.35
CA SER A 307 2.08 -42.64 -32.45
C SER A 307 2.22 -42.17 -30.99
N TRP A 308 1.74 -42.97 -30.04
CA TRP A 308 1.78 -42.63 -28.61
C TRP A 308 3.19 -42.25 -28.11
N THR A 309 4.22 -42.84 -28.70
CA THR A 309 5.63 -42.50 -28.46
C THR A 309 5.98 -41.11 -29.00
N GLN A 310 5.53 -40.75 -30.21
CA GLN A 310 5.72 -39.42 -30.81
C GLN A 310 4.95 -38.33 -30.04
N PHE A 311 3.74 -38.61 -29.52
CA PHE A 311 3.02 -37.68 -28.64
C PHE A 311 3.80 -37.40 -27.35
N ASN A 312 4.30 -38.46 -26.68
CA ASN A 312 5.11 -38.31 -25.47
C ASN A 312 6.41 -37.54 -25.72
N ILE A 313 7.06 -37.73 -26.88
CA ILE A 313 8.23 -36.93 -27.29
C ILE A 313 7.85 -35.45 -27.45
N ILE A 314 6.74 -35.14 -28.13
CA ILE A 314 6.26 -33.76 -28.29
C ILE A 314 6.01 -33.12 -26.91
N ILE A 315 5.28 -33.77 -26.02
CA ILE A 315 5.03 -33.27 -24.66
C ILE A 315 6.33 -33.05 -23.89
N LEU A 316 7.29 -34.00 -23.96
CA LEU A 316 8.59 -33.85 -23.31
C LEU A 316 9.37 -32.64 -23.87
N THR A 317 9.39 -32.44 -25.19
CA THR A 317 10.06 -31.27 -25.80
C THR A 317 9.42 -29.94 -25.38
N VAL A 318 8.07 -29.88 -25.30
CA VAL A 318 7.36 -28.69 -24.81
C VAL A 318 7.71 -28.40 -23.35
N ILE A 319 7.72 -29.42 -22.49
CA ILE A 319 8.12 -29.27 -21.08
C ILE A 319 9.56 -28.75 -20.97
N ILE A 320 10.50 -29.30 -21.73
CA ILE A 320 11.90 -28.85 -21.72
C ILE A 320 12.00 -27.39 -22.18
N ILE A 321 11.31 -27.00 -23.25
CA ILE A 321 11.28 -25.60 -23.74
C ILE A 321 10.72 -24.66 -22.66
N VAL A 322 9.61 -25.02 -22.02
CA VAL A 322 9.02 -24.22 -20.93
C VAL A 322 9.98 -24.09 -19.74
N VAL A 323 10.65 -25.16 -19.34
CA VAL A 323 11.65 -25.12 -18.25
C VAL A 323 12.84 -24.21 -18.63
N VAL A 324 13.35 -24.30 -19.85
CA VAL A 324 14.44 -23.43 -20.33
C VAL A 324 14.02 -21.95 -20.36
N LEU A 325 12.80 -21.64 -20.81
CA LEU A 325 12.27 -20.28 -20.80
C LEU A 325 12.07 -19.74 -19.38
N LEU A 326 11.58 -20.56 -18.45
CA LEU A 326 11.43 -20.17 -17.04
C LEU A 326 12.79 -19.95 -16.36
N MET A 327 13.77 -20.81 -16.59
CA MET A 327 15.14 -20.62 -16.08
C MET A 327 15.80 -19.37 -16.68
N GLY A 328 15.59 -19.10 -17.96
CA GLY A 328 16.03 -17.87 -18.62
C GLY A 328 15.39 -16.61 -18.03
N PHE A 329 14.07 -16.66 -17.74
CA PHE A 329 13.36 -15.57 -17.09
C PHE A 329 13.85 -15.32 -15.65
N VAL A 330 14.04 -16.38 -14.86
CA VAL A 330 14.62 -16.27 -13.50
C VAL A 330 16.03 -15.70 -13.54
N GLY A 331 16.87 -16.14 -14.49
CA GLY A 331 18.21 -15.57 -14.71
C GLY A 331 18.18 -14.10 -15.09
N ALA A 332 17.25 -13.68 -15.96
CA ALA A 332 17.06 -12.28 -16.35
C ALA A 332 16.59 -11.41 -15.17
N VAL A 333 15.64 -11.90 -14.35
CA VAL A 333 15.19 -11.20 -13.13
C VAL A 333 16.31 -11.09 -12.09
N TYR A 334 17.14 -12.13 -11.93
CA TYR A 334 18.30 -12.11 -11.05
C TYR A 334 19.35 -11.09 -11.52
N MET A 335 19.72 -11.10 -12.80
CA MET A 335 20.63 -10.12 -13.39
C MET A 335 20.08 -8.69 -13.34
N TYR A 336 18.78 -8.50 -13.53
CA TYR A 336 18.14 -7.19 -13.39
C TYR A 336 18.18 -6.67 -11.94
N ARG A 337 17.93 -7.54 -10.94
CA ARG A 337 18.08 -7.20 -9.53
C ARG A 337 19.53 -6.86 -9.17
N GLU A 338 20.49 -7.67 -9.62
CA GLU A 338 21.92 -7.41 -9.41
C GLU A 338 22.37 -6.08 -10.05
N TYR A 339 21.90 -5.77 -11.26
CA TYR A 339 22.14 -4.49 -11.92
C TYR A 339 21.55 -3.30 -11.14
N GLN A 340 20.32 -3.41 -10.63
CA GLN A 340 19.70 -2.37 -9.81
C GLN A 340 20.42 -2.21 -8.45
N ASN A 341 20.81 -3.31 -7.80
CA ASN A 341 21.60 -3.28 -6.57
C ASN A 341 22.97 -2.62 -6.79
N ARG A 342 23.65 -2.89 -7.91
CA ARG A 342 24.87 -2.16 -8.30
C ARG A 342 24.61 -0.69 -8.59
N LYS A 343 23.42 -0.32 -9.07
CA LYS A 343 23.05 1.09 -9.29
C LYS A 343 22.70 1.83 -7.99
N LEU A 344 22.29 1.11 -6.95
CA LEU A 344 22.10 1.63 -5.58
C LEU A 344 23.41 1.69 -4.78
N ASN A 345 24.33 0.75 -5.02
CA ASN A 345 25.62 0.66 -4.31
C ASN A 345 26.79 1.31 -5.07
N ALA A 346 26.60 1.78 -6.31
CA ALA A 346 27.59 2.60 -6.99
C ALA A 346 27.63 3.99 -6.33
N PRO A 347 28.73 4.38 -5.67
CA PRO A 347 28.82 5.72 -5.14
C PRO A 347 28.84 6.69 -6.31
N PHE A 348 28.05 7.75 -6.20
CA PHE A 348 28.11 8.91 -7.08
C PHE A 348 29.50 9.56 -6.91
N TRP A 349 30.42 9.26 -7.83
CA TRP A 349 31.68 9.98 -7.96
C TRP A 349 31.59 10.88 -9.19
N THR A 350 31.16 12.14 -9.01
CA THR A 350 31.46 13.19 -9.99
C THR A 350 32.94 13.50 -9.90
N ILE A 351 33.69 13.13 -10.94
CA ILE A 351 35.08 13.56 -11.11
C ILE A 351 35.03 15.01 -11.58
N GLU A 352 35.04 15.97 -10.66
CA GLU A 352 35.41 17.34 -11.00
C GLU A 352 36.93 17.40 -11.22
N LEU A 353 37.32 17.55 -12.50
CA LEU A 353 38.70 17.91 -12.86
C LEU A 353 38.93 19.38 -12.51
N LYS A 354 39.34 19.64 -11.27
CA LYS A 354 40.03 20.88 -10.91
C LYS A 354 41.53 20.66 -11.06
N GLU A 355 42.18 21.55 -11.81
CA GLU A 355 43.60 21.42 -12.14
C GLU A 355 44.44 21.37 -10.84
N ASP A 356 45.34 20.38 -10.80
CA ASP A 356 46.47 20.21 -9.87
C ASP A 356 46.27 19.73 -8.41
N ASN A 357 45.11 19.19 -7.99
CA ASN A 357 45.11 18.13 -6.96
C ASN A 357 43.98 17.10 -7.07
N ILE A 358 44.31 15.82 -6.83
CA ILE A 358 43.35 14.74 -6.67
C ILE A 358 43.16 14.51 -5.17
N SER A 359 42.06 15.01 -4.61
CA SER A 359 41.61 14.62 -3.26
C SER A 359 40.42 13.68 -3.35
N PHE A 360 40.50 12.54 -2.65
CA PHE A 360 39.40 11.60 -2.49
C PHE A 360 38.75 11.85 -1.12
N SER A 361 37.50 12.30 -1.10
CA SER A 361 36.71 12.38 0.13
C SER A 361 35.59 11.34 0.09
N SER A 362 35.64 10.37 1.00
CA SER A 362 34.55 9.42 1.21
C SER A 362 33.59 9.97 2.26
N TYR A 363 32.39 10.39 1.85
CA TYR A 363 31.29 10.61 2.80
C TYR A 363 30.72 9.24 3.22
N HIS A 364 31.14 8.78 4.39
CA HIS A 364 30.41 7.78 5.17
C HIS A 364 29.53 8.49 6.21
N ASP A 365 28.50 7.76 6.68
CA ASP A 365 27.40 8.19 7.56
C ASP A 365 26.43 9.23 6.94
N SER A 366 25.11 9.00 6.88
CA SER A 366 24.27 8.11 7.70
C SER A 366 23.08 7.54 6.91
N ILE A 367 22.78 6.25 7.05
CA ILE A 367 21.43 5.69 6.82
C ILE A 367 21.02 4.91 8.08
N PRO A 368 20.01 5.35 8.85
CA PRO A 368 19.43 4.54 9.90
C PRO A 368 18.47 3.49 9.32
N ASN A 369 18.30 2.38 10.04
CA ASN A 369 17.32 1.30 9.80
C ASN A 369 17.69 0.27 8.71
N ALA A 370 18.69 -0.56 9.02
CA ALA A 370 18.67 -1.96 8.61
C ALA A 370 18.43 -2.83 9.87
N ASP A 371 17.31 -3.53 9.91
CA ASP A 371 16.91 -4.40 11.02
C ASP A 371 17.77 -5.68 11.00
N VAL A 372 18.61 -5.86 12.02
CA VAL A 372 19.41 -7.09 12.21
C VAL A 372 18.76 -7.95 13.28
N SER A 373 17.61 -8.52 12.92
CA SER A 373 16.97 -9.59 13.68
C SER A 373 17.35 -10.95 13.10
N GLY A 374 18.42 -11.55 13.65
CA GLY A 374 18.72 -12.97 13.46
C GLY A 374 20.16 -13.30 13.07
N LEU A 375 21.09 -13.30 14.03
CA LEU A 375 21.79 -14.53 14.44
C LEU A 375 22.61 -14.32 15.73
N LEU A 376 22.59 -15.35 16.58
CA LEU A 376 23.51 -15.66 17.68
C LEU A 376 23.45 -14.80 18.96
N GLU A 377 22.99 -15.47 20.01
CA GLU A 377 23.30 -15.20 21.42
C GLU A 377 24.82 -15.32 21.68
N ASP A 378 25.39 -14.50 22.57
CA ASP A 378 26.17 -14.95 23.74
C ASP A 378 26.40 -13.79 24.75
N ASP A 379 26.68 -14.14 26.01
CA ASP A 379 26.62 -13.23 27.17
C ASP A 379 27.74 -12.17 27.27
N GLY A 380 27.35 -10.94 27.63
CA GLY A 380 28.25 -9.84 27.97
C GLY A 380 28.31 -9.59 29.48
N ASN A 381 29.22 -10.27 30.19
CA ASN A 381 29.42 -10.05 31.62
C ASN A 381 30.33 -8.84 31.92
N GLU A 382 29.92 -7.98 32.85
CA GLU A 382 30.66 -6.77 33.26
C GLU A 382 32.04 -7.07 33.90
N VAL A 383 33.08 -6.29 33.58
CA VAL A 383 34.15 -5.87 34.54
C VAL A 383 34.68 -4.47 34.17
N ALA A 384 35.02 -3.70 35.21
CA ALA A 384 35.51 -2.31 35.21
C ALA A 384 36.98 -2.11 34.72
N PRO A 385 37.46 -0.86 34.57
CA PRO A 385 38.73 -0.57 33.88
C PRO A 385 39.91 -0.30 34.83
N ASN A 386 40.96 -1.11 34.74
CA ASN A 386 42.26 -0.81 35.30
C ASN A 386 43.36 -1.63 34.62
N GLY A 387 44.31 -0.94 33.98
CA GLY A 387 45.37 -1.58 33.21
C GLY A 387 46.55 -2.03 34.07
N GLN A 388 47.02 -3.26 33.85
CA GLN A 388 48.44 -3.58 33.99
C GLN A 388 48.80 -4.78 33.12
N LEU A 389 49.96 -4.71 32.45
CA LEU A 389 50.52 -5.80 31.66
C LEU A 389 51.22 -6.82 32.56
N THR A 390 50.85 -8.10 32.47
CA THR A 390 51.71 -9.22 32.87
C THR A 390 51.47 -10.45 31.97
N LEU A 391 52.56 -11.01 31.45
CA LEU A 391 52.59 -12.35 30.85
C LEU A 391 52.36 -13.41 31.93
N THR A 392 51.60 -14.47 31.65
CA THR A 392 52.11 -15.87 31.59
C THR A 392 51.03 -16.91 31.22
N THR A 393 51.47 -17.98 30.58
CA THR A 393 50.74 -19.20 30.18
C THR A 393 50.85 -20.32 31.25
N PRO A 394 50.29 -21.53 31.07
CA PRO A 394 48.91 -21.93 30.74
C PRO A 394 48.40 -23.02 31.74
N MET A 395 47.36 -23.80 31.37
CA MET A 395 46.75 -24.93 32.11
C MET A 395 45.85 -24.49 33.29
N HIS A 396 44.78 -25.21 33.68
CA HIS A 396 44.50 -26.65 33.55
C HIS A 396 42.98 -26.95 33.39
N ASN A 397 42.62 -28.07 32.76
CA ASN A 397 41.23 -28.60 32.76
C ASN A 397 40.91 -29.26 34.13
N PHE A 398 39.71 -29.03 34.70
CA PHE A 398 38.61 -30.04 34.81
C PHE A 398 37.50 -29.68 35.83
N LYS A 399 36.24 -29.95 35.42
CA LYS A 399 35.08 -30.46 36.21
C LYS A 399 34.54 -29.72 37.45
N ALA A 400 33.25 -29.41 37.40
CA ALA A 400 32.24 -30.24 38.09
C ALA A 400 31.02 -30.40 37.16
#